data_AF-A0A946VPB6-F1
#
_entry.id   AF-A0A946VPB6-F1
#
_cell.length_a   1.000
_cell.length_b   1.000
_cell.length_c   1.000
_cell.angle_alpha   90.00
_cell.angle_beta   90.00
_cell.angle_gamma   90.00
#
_symmetry.space_group_name_H-M   'P 1'
#
loop_
_entity.id
_entity.type
_entity.pdbx_description
1 polymer ?
#
loop_
_entity_poly.entity_id
_entity_poly.type
_entity_poly.pdbx_seq_one_letter_code
_entity_poly.pdbx_strand_id
1 'polypeptide(L)'
;GGPSRDSTDAMAGISFSIPLQQRTGRGRLVKARADLDARRLQRKLRQEQIELEIRNLLVELNVSRELLILAAQEVEQSEIMSESERRRFDSGASDFFLVNIREETAANARVNLLQAEFEARIARASYDAATVNTERLGISQD
;
A
#
# COMPACT_ATOMS: atom_id res chain seq x y z
N GLY A 1 36.98 87.50 -20.65
CA GLY A 1 36.73 86.20 -19.98
C GLY A 1 36.12 85.29 -21.01
N GLY A 2 36.57 84.05 -21.25
CA GLY A 2 37.31 83.09 -20.42
C GLY A 2 36.48 81.80 -20.46
N PRO A 3 36.98 80.67 -20.99
CA PRO A 3 36.13 79.52 -21.29
C PRO A 3 35.76 78.79 -19.99
N SER A 4 34.46 78.62 -19.75
CA SER A 4 33.98 77.75 -18.67
C SER A 4 34.26 76.31 -19.05
N ARG A 5 35.16 75.66 -18.30
CA ARG A 5 35.40 74.21 -18.42
C ARG A 5 34.27 73.52 -17.69
N ASP A 6 33.37 72.90 -18.42
CA ASP A 6 32.41 71.96 -17.87
C ASP A 6 33.18 70.65 -17.62
N SER A 7 33.68 70.46 -16.40
CA SER A 7 34.37 69.24 -16.00
C SER A 7 33.30 68.20 -15.64
N THR A 8 33.08 67.21 -16.51
CA THR A 8 32.25 66.04 -16.21
C THR A 8 32.96 65.14 -15.21
N ASP A 9 32.58 65.20 -13.94
CA ASP A 9 33.01 64.24 -12.92
C ASP A 9 32.17 62.97 -13.00
N ALA A 10 32.81 61.83 -13.31
CA ALA A 10 32.21 60.50 -13.23
C ALA A 10 32.73 59.80 -11.96
N MET A 11 31.86 59.65 -10.96
CA MET A 11 32.16 58.87 -9.76
C MET A 11 31.67 57.43 -9.94
N ALA A 12 32.59 56.47 -9.94
CA ALA A 12 32.31 55.05 -9.82
C ALA A 12 32.70 54.58 -8.42
N GLY A 13 31.73 54.08 -7.64
CA GLY A 13 31.95 53.56 -6.29
C GLY A 13 31.71 52.06 -6.21
N ILE A 14 32.62 51.32 -5.58
CA ILE A 14 32.43 49.91 -5.21
C ILE A 14 32.09 49.87 -3.72
N SER A 15 30.90 49.36 -3.38
CA SER A 15 30.47 49.17 -2.00
C SER A 15 30.81 47.75 -1.54
N PHE A 16 31.53 47.63 -0.42
CA PHE A 16 31.83 46.36 0.24
C PHE A 16 31.30 46.42 1.67
N SER A 17 30.43 45.48 2.06
CA SER A 17 29.82 45.44 3.39
C SER A 17 30.23 44.16 4.12
N ILE A 18 30.85 44.31 5.30
CA ILE A 18 31.26 43.21 6.18
C ILE A 18 30.42 43.31 7.47
N PRO A 19 29.46 42.39 7.71
CA PRO A 19 28.62 42.45 8.88
C PRO A 19 29.38 42.01 10.15
N LEU A 20 29.51 42.91 11.12
CA LEU A 20 30.26 42.67 12.37
C LEU A 20 29.47 41.82 13.41
N GLN A 21 28.13 41.72 13.28
CA GLN A 21 27.27 41.00 14.24
C GLN A 21 26.50 39.85 13.57
N GLN A 22 27.06 38.64 13.67
CA GLN A 22 26.57 37.44 12.96
C GLN A 22 25.50 36.61 13.70
N ARG A 23 24.86 37.14 14.76
CA ARG A 23 23.90 36.37 15.58
C ARG A 23 22.70 35.87 14.77
N THR A 24 22.14 36.72 13.91
CA THR A 24 21.01 36.37 13.03
C THR A 24 21.41 35.34 11.98
N GLY A 25 22.61 35.46 11.39
CA GLY A 25 23.15 34.47 10.45
C GLY A 25 23.35 33.11 11.09
N ARG A 26 23.93 33.06 12.30
CA ARG A 26 24.05 31.80 13.09
C ARG A 26 22.69 31.20 13.44
N GLY A 27 21.71 32.02 13.84
CA GLY A 27 20.35 31.56 14.13
C GLY A 27 19.68 30.92 12.90
N ARG A 28 19.83 31.52 11.71
CA ARG A 28 19.35 30.93 10.45
C ARG A 28 20.02 29.59 10.14
N LEU A 29 21.33 29.47 10.38
CA LEU A 29 22.05 28.19 10.20
C LEU A 29 21.56 27.11 11.16
N VAL A 30 21.35 27.44 12.44
CA VAL A 30 20.80 26.49 13.43
C VAL A 30 19.41 26.04 13.01
N LYS A 31 18.54 26.97 12.60
CA LYS A 31 17.21 26.64 12.09
C LYS A 31 17.28 25.73 10.85
N ALA A 32 18.11 26.08 9.87
CA ALA A 32 18.25 25.29 8.64
C ALA A 32 18.77 23.86 8.92
N ARG A 33 19.67 23.70 9.89
CA ARG A 33 20.13 22.37 10.35
C ARG A 33 19.01 21.58 11.01
N ALA A 34 18.25 22.21 11.90
CA ALA A 34 17.09 21.57 12.53
C ALA A 34 16.04 21.14 11.50
N ASP A 35 15.75 21.99 10.51
CA ASP A 35 14.82 21.67 9.42
C ASP A 35 15.32 20.49 8.56
N LEU A 36 16.63 20.41 8.30
CA LEU A 36 17.24 19.29 7.58
C LEU A 36 17.12 17.98 8.37
N ASP A 37 17.40 18.02 9.66
CA ASP A 37 17.31 16.84 10.52
C ASP A 37 15.86 16.37 10.68
N ALA A 38 14.91 17.30 10.82
CA ALA A 38 13.49 16.99 10.81
C ALA A 38 13.06 16.30 9.50
N ARG A 39 13.51 16.79 8.34
CA ARG A 39 13.23 16.17 7.03
C ARG A 39 13.85 14.77 6.90
N ARG A 40 15.05 14.56 7.44
CA ARG A 40 15.70 13.24 7.46
C ARG A 40 14.90 12.24 8.30
N LEU A 41 14.44 12.65 9.48
CA LEU A 41 13.60 11.83 10.35
C LEU A 41 12.25 11.51 9.68
N GLN A 42 11.61 12.49 9.06
CA GLN A 42 10.38 12.28 8.30
C GLN A 42 10.60 11.28 7.15
N ARG A 43 11.69 11.41 6.40
CA ARG A 43 12.02 10.45 5.33
C ARG A 43 12.22 9.04 5.89
N LYS A 44 12.96 8.88 6.99
CA LYS A 44 13.17 7.58 7.63
C LYS A 44 11.85 6.96 8.08
N LEU A 45 11.00 7.73 8.74
CA LEU A 45 9.67 7.27 9.18
C LEU A 45 8.80 6.83 7.98
N ARG A 46 8.82 7.58 6.87
CA ARG A 46 8.09 7.19 5.66
C ARG A 46 8.62 5.89 5.05
N GLN A 47 9.93 5.67 5.04
CA GLN A 47 10.52 4.42 4.56
C GLN A 47 10.11 3.23 5.42
N GLU A 48 10.16 3.38 6.75
CA GLU A 48 9.72 2.33 7.69
C GLU A 48 8.23 2.02 7.54
N GLN A 49 7.39 3.04 7.32
CA GLN A 49 5.96 2.85 7.04
C GLN A 49 5.72 2.04 5.77
N ILE A 50 6.41 2.37 4.68
CA ILE A 50 6.29 1.66 3.40
C ILE A 50 6.75 0.19 3.56
N GLU A 51 7.85 -0.06 4.27
CA GLU A 51 8.33 -1.43 4.49
C GLU A 51 7.30 -2.26 5.27
N LEU A 52 6.72 -1.70 6.34
CA LEU A 52 5.69 -2.36 7.12
C LEU A 52 4.42 -2.62 6.29
N GLU A 53 4.01 -1.65 5.47
CA GLU A 53 2.85 -1.80 4.59
C GLU A 53 3.04 -2.94 3.58
N ILE A 54 4.18 -2.97 2.88
CA ILE A 54 4.50 -4.04 1.93
C ILE A 54 4.55 -5.40 2.63
N ARG A 55 5.14 -5.46 3.83
CA ARG A 55 5.18 -6.71 4.61
C ARG A 55 3.78 -7.20 4.98
N ASN A 56 2.91 -6.31 5.41
CA ASN A 56 1.52 -6.65 5.74
C ASN A 56 0.76 -7.15 4.51
N LEU A 57 0.90 -6.48 3.37
CA LEU A 57 0.29 -6.91 2.10
C LEU A 57 0.77 -8.30 1.66
N LEU A 58 2.05 -8.62 1.88
CA LEU A 58 2.58 -9.95 1.59
C LEU A 58 1.97 -11.02 2.50
N VAL A 59 1.81 -10.72 3.80
CA VAL A 59 1.16 -11.62 4.75
C VAL A 59 -0.30 -11.83 4.35
N GLU A 60 -1.03 -10.77 4.05
CA GLU A 60 -2.44 -10.83 3.62
C GLU A 60 -2.62 -11.63 2.33
N LEU A 61 -1.73 -11.46 1.35
CA LEU A 61 -1.72 -12.26 0.13
C LEU A 61 -1.49 -13.75 0.40
N ASN A 62 -0.59 -14.09 1.31
CA ASN A 62 -0.33 -15.49 1.63
C ASN A 62 -1.51 -16.12 2.39
N VAL A 63 -2.07 -15.42 3.38
CA VAL A 63 -3.23 -15.89 4.15
C VAL A 63 -4.46 -16.06 3.26
N SER A 64 -4.77 -15.08 2.41
CA SER A 64 -5.92 -15.18 1.49
C SER A 64 -5.80 -16.35 0.51
N ARG A 65 -4.59 -16.67 0.03
CA ARG A 65 -4.36 -17.88 -0.78
C ARG A 65 -4.60 -19.16 0.00
N GLU A 66 -4.17 -19.22 1.25
CA GLU A 66 -4.39 -20.39 2.11
C GLU A 66 -5.88 -20.57 2.41
N LEU A 67 -6.60 -19.48 2.72
CA LEU A 67 -8.05 -19.50 2.91
C LEU A 67 -8.79 -19.95 1.65
N LEU A 68 -8.35 -19.52 0.46
CA LEU A 68 -8.91 -19.99 -0.81
C LEU A 68 -8.77 -21.51 -0.97
N ILE A 69 -7.59 -22.06 -0.64
CA ILE A 69 -7.35 -23.51 -0.70
C ILE A 69 -8.26 -24.24 0.30
N LEU A 70 -8.37 -23.73 1.53
CA LEU A 70 -9.23 -24.31 2.56
C LEU A 70 -10.71 -24.26 2.17
N ALA A 71 -11.18 -23.15 1.62
CA ALA A 71 -12.57 -23.02 1.16
C ALA A 71 -12.88 -23.97 -0.01
N ALA A 72 -11.92 -24.20 -0.90
CA ALA A 72 -12.09 -25.18 -1.98
C ALA A 72 -12.20 -26.62 -1.43
N GLN A 73 -11.39 -26.96 -0.42
CA GLN A 73 -11.49 -28.25 0.27
C GLN A 73 -12.82 -28.37 1.04
N GLU A 74 -13.29 -27.30 1.67
CA GLU A 74 -14.58 -27.28 2.37
C GLU A 74 -15.76 -27.56 1.42
N VAL A 75 -15.73 -27.00 0.21
CA VAL A 75 -16.72 -27.31 -0.83
C VAL A 75 -16.70 -28.79 -1.18
N GLU A 76 -15.51 -29.35 -1.49
CA GLU A 76 -15.36 -30.76 -1.84
C GLU A 76 -15.93 -31.67 -0.74
N GLN A 77 -15.57 -31.41 0.52
CA GLN A 77 -16.05 -32.21 1.65
C GLN A 77 -17.55 -32.05 1.88
N SER A 78 -18.08 -30.83 1.76
CA SER A 78 -19.52 -30.57 1.94
C SER A 78 -20.36 -31.25 0.87
N GLU A 79 -19.86 -31.30 -0.38
CA GLU A 79 -20.50 -32.02 -1.49
C GLU A 79 -20.51 -33.53 -1.23
N ILE A 80 -19.39 -34.12 -0.82
CA ILE A 80 -19.30 -35.55 -0.45
C ILE A 80 -20.31 -35.89 0.66
N MET A 81 -20.43 -35.03 1.68
CA MET A 81 -21.39 -35.21 2.76
C MET A 81 -22.83 -35.11 2.28
N SER A 82 -23.15 -34.14 1.42
CA SER A 82 -24.48 -33.98 0.83
C SER A 82 -24.89 -35.20 0.00
N GLU A 83 -24.01 -35.68 -0.88
CA GLU A 83 -24.27 -36.89 -1.68
C GLU A 83 -24.41 -38.15 -0.80
N SER A 84 -23.64 -38.25 0.27
CA SER A 84 -23.73 -39.36 1.21
C SER A 84 -25.04 -39.34 2.00
N GLU A 85 -25.51 -38.16 2.40
CA GLU A 85 -26.80 -38.01 3.08
C GLU A 85 -27.96 -38.34 2.14
N ARG A 86 -27.88 -37.92 0.88
CA ARG A 86 -28.88 -38.25 -0.14
C ARG A 86 -29.00 -39.76 -0.33
N ARG A 87 -27.87 -40.48 -0.44
CA ARG A 87 -27.85 -41.95 -0.54
C ARG A 87 -28.45 -42.64 0.69
N ARG A 88 -28.25 -42.08 1.89
CA ARG A 88 -28.86 -42.60 3.13
C ARG A 88 -30.36 -42.35 3.18
N PHE A 89 -30.81 -41.21 2.68
CA PHE A 89 -32.24 -40.93 2.56
C PHE A 89 -32.91 -41.90 1.58
N ASP A 90 -32.30 -42.14 0.41
CA ASP A 90 -32.81 -43.08 -0.60
C ASP A 90 -32.92 -44.52 -0.08
N SER A 91 -32.08 -44.91 0.88
CA SER A 91 -32.14 -46.22 1.54
C SER A 91 -33.07 -46.26 2.78
N GLY A 92 -33.73 -45.14 3.11
CA GLY A 92 -34.60 -45.01 4.29
C GLY A 92 -33.84 -44.89 5.62
N ALA A 93 -32.53 -44.69 5.58
CA ALA A 93 -31.65 -44.57 6.74
C ALA A 93 -31.41 -43.10 7.18
N SER A 94 -32.17 -42.16 6.64
CA SER A 94 -32.11 -40.72 6.96
C SER A 94 -33.47 -40.02 6.77
N ASP A 95 -33.52 -38.74 7.13
CA ASP A 95 -34.69 -37.84 7.05
C ASP A 95 -34.45 -36.74 6.00
N PHE A 96 -35.53 -36.31 5.31
CA PHE A 96 -35.53 -35.20 4.36
C PHE A 96 -34.98 -33.90 4.98
N PHE A 97 -35.23 -33.65 6.26
CA PHE A 97 -34.68 -32.47 6.93
C PHE A 97 -33.15 -32.46 6.93
N LEU A 98 -32.52 -33.62 7.14
CA LEU A 98 -31.06 -33.74 7.18
C LEU A 98 -30.46 -33.54 5.77
N VAL A 99 -31.14 -34.01 4.72
CA VAL A 99 -30.75 -33.74 3.33
C VAL A 99 -30.72 -32.23 3.06
N ASN A 100 -31.78 -31.50 3.44
CA ASN A 100 -31.83 -30.04 3.25
C ASN A 100 -30.67 -29.33 3.95
N ILE A 101 -30.39 -29.67 5.22
CA ILE A 101 -29.27 -29.07 5.95
C ILE A 101 -27.95 -29.31 5.22
N ARG A 102 -27.73 -30.51 4.67
CA ARG A 102 -26.49 -30.83 3.96
C ARG A 102 -26.36 -30.09 2.64
N GLU A 103 -27.46 -29.97 1.89
CA GLU A 103 -27.50 -29.17 0.67
C GLU A 103 -27.27 -27.68 0.96
N GLU A 104 -27.88 -27.14 2.02
CA GLU A 104 -27.65 -25.76 2.49
C GLU A 104 -26.18 -25.56 2.90
N THR A 105 -25.59 -26.52 3.63
CA THR A 105 -24.18 -26.48 4.02
C THR A 105 -23.27 -26.44 2.79
N ALA A 106 -23.51 -27.30 1.79
CA ALA A 106 -22.74 -27.31 0.55
C ALA A 106 -22.92 -26.00 -0.25
N ALA A 107 -24.13 -25.43 -0.28
CA ALA A 107 -24.37 -24.14 -0.90
C ALA A 107 -23.61 -23.01 -0.20
N ASN A 108 -23.63 -22.98 1.14
CA ASN A 108 -22.89 -22.00 1.93
C ASN A 108 -21.37 -22.12 1.73
N ALA A 109 -20.84 -23.35 1.68
CA ALA A 109 -19.43 -23.58 1.38
C ALA A 109 -19.02 -22.99 0.01
N ARG A 110 -19.88 -23.13 -1.02
CA ARG A 110 -19.62 -22.53 -2.36
C ARG A 110 -19.63 -21.00 -2.33
N VAL A 111 -20.50 -20.39 -1.53
CA VAL A 111 -20.52 -18.94 -1.33
C VAL A 111 -19.23 -18.49 -0.63
N ASN A 112 -18.78 -19.21 0.40
CA ASN A 112 -17.53 -18.92 1.08
C ASN A 112 -16.31 -19.05 0.16
N LEU A 113 -16.30 -20.05 -0.73
CA LEU A 113 -15.26 -20.17 -1.76
C LEU A 113 -15.22 -18.95 -2.68
N LEU A 114 -16.36 -18.48 -3.15
CA LEU A 114 -16.42 -17.28 -4.00
C LEU A 114 -15.90 -16.03 -3.27
N GLN A 115 -16.23 -15.89 -1.99
CA GLN A 115 -15.72 -14.81 -1.15
C GLN A 115 -14.19 -14.91 -1.00
N ALA A 116 -13.66 -16.10 -0.72
CA ALA A 116 -12.22 -16.33 -0.60
C ALA A 116 -11.47 -16.06 -1.93
N GLU A 117 -12.06 -16.43 -3.07
CA GLU A 117 -11.53 -16.08 -4.39
C GLU A 117 -11.46 -14.57 -4.60
N PHE A 118 -12.51 -13.85 -4.22
CA PHE A 118 -12.57 -12.40 -4.33
C PHE A 118 -11.48 -11.75 -3.46
N GLU A 119 -11.38 -12.15 -2.19
CA GLU A 119 -10.37 -11.62 -1.25
C GLU A 119 -8.94 -11.90 -1.71
N ALA A 120 -8.65 -13.12 -2.19
CA ALA A 120 -7.34 -13.46 -2.74
C ALA A 120 -6.96 -12.61 -3.96
N ARG A 121 -7.94 -12.27 -4.81
CA ARG A 121 -7.73 -11.37 -5.96
C ARG A 121 -7.44 -9.94 -5.52
N ILE A 122 -8.17 -9.42 -4.53
CA ILE A 122 -7.94 -8.09 -3.97
C ILE A 122 -6.56 -8.01 -3.32
N ALA A 123 -6.20 -8.98 -2.47
CA ALA A 123 -4.89 -9.01 -1.80
C ALA A 123 -3.73 -9.04 -2.82
N ARG A 124 -3.89 -9.80 -3.92
CA ARG A 124 -2.93 -9.82 -5.02
C ARG A 124 -2.80 -8.46 -5.69
N ALA A 125 -3.92 -7.83 -6.04
CA ALA A 125 -3.95 -6.52 -6.70
C ALA A 125 -3.31 -5.43 -5.83
N SER A 126 -3.63 -5.41 -4.53
CA SER A 126 -3.04 -4.47 -3.56
C SER A 126 -1.53 -4.65 -3.45
N TYR A 127 -1.04 -5.89 -3.38
CA TYR A 127 0.39 -6.17 -3.37
C TYR A 127 1.10 -5.74 -4.66
N ASP A 128 0.51 -6.02 -5.83
CA ASP A 128 1.07 -5.59 -7.13
C ASP A 128 1.14 -4.06 -7.25
N ALA A 129 0.11 -3.36 -6.79
CA ALA A 129 0.07 -1.90 -6.76
C ALA A 129 1.14 -1.30 -5.84
N ALA A 130 1.28 -1.82 -4.62
CA ALA A 130 2.25 -1.31 -3.64
C ALA A 130 3.71 -1.58 -4.05
N THR A 131 3.97 -2.67 -4.77
CA THR A 131 5.31 -3.01 -5.25
C THR A 131 5.67 -2.37 -6.60
N VAL A 132 4.76 -1.58 -7.18
CA VAL A 132 4.94 -0.91 -8.48
C VAL A 132 5.36 -1.94 -9.55
N ASN A 133 4.73 -3.11 -9.53
CA ASN A 133 4.95 -4.12 -10.58
C ASN A 133 4.18 -3.69 -11.85
N THR A 134 4.76 -2.72 -12.57
CA THR A 134 4.16 -2.08 -13.75
C THR A 134 3.94 -3.04 -14.90
N GLU A 135 4.78 -4.08 -15.02
CA GLU A 135 4.69 -5.13 -16.04
C GLU A 135 3.42 -5.98 -15.88
N ARG A 136 3.06 -6.36 -14.65
CA ARG A 136 1.81 -7.11 -14.37
C ARG A 136 0.55 -6.25 -14.34
N LEU A 137 0.70 -4.96 -14.10
CA LEU A 137 -0.39 -3.97 -14.12
C LEU A 137 -0.73 -3.50 -15.55
N GLY A 138 -0.01 -3.98 -16.57
CA GLY A 138 -0.25 -3.62 -17.97
C GLY A 138 0.05 -2.14 -18.29
N ILE A 139 0.89 -1.51 -17.48
CA ILE A 139 1.25 -0.08 -17.57
C ILE A 139 2.75 0.13 -17.83
N SER A 140 3.50 -0.92 -18.17
CA SER A 140 4.87 -0.76 -18.65
C SER A 140 4.83 0.01 -19.98
N GLN A 141 5.32 1.25 -19.95
CA GLN A 141 5.72 1.94 -21.17
C GLN A 141 7.02 1.29 -21.66
N ASP A 142 7.03 0.90 -22.95
CA ASP A 142 8.24 0.59 -23.71
C ASP A 142 9.28 1.73 -23.62
#